data_AF-A0A964CUC2-F1
#
_entry.id   AF-A0A964CUC2-F1
#
_cell.length_a   1.000
_cell.length_b   1.000
_cell.length_c   1.000
_cell.angle_alpha   90.00
_cell.angle_beta   90.00
_cell.angle_gamma   90.00
#
_symmetry.space_group_name_H-M   'P 1'
#
loop_
_entity.id
_entity.type
_entity.pdbx_description
1 polymer ?
#
loop_
_entity_poly.entity_id
_entity_poly.type
_entity_poly.pdbx_seq_one_letter_code
_entity_poly.pdbx_strand_id
1 'polypeptide(L)'
;MMKYACYLLLLICFFCVALPAEASVCRNYQGREICIVDIKRSAKNYWEYRVILSVDGVKQPLEVYNCRSHSTVKQDGTVLAFGQNNPGEFVCRFFNRK
;
A
#
# COMPACT_ATOMS: atom_id res chain seq x y z
N MET A 1 -29.86 31.81 -26.02
CA MET A 1 -29.77 31.24 -24.66
C MET A 1 -29.40 29.76 -24.65
N MET A 2 -30.01 28.89 -25.48
CA MET A 2 -29.74 27.44 -25.50
C MET A 2 -28.27 27.03 -25.77
N LYS A 3 -27.55 27.75 -26.64
CA LYS A 3 -26.13 27.49 -26.91
C LYS A 3 -25.25 27.65 -25.66
N TYR A 4 -25.45 28.72 -24.89
CA TYR A 4 -24.68 28.96 -23.67
C TYR A 4 -25.01 27.94 -22.57
N ALA A 5 -26.25 27.49 -22.50
CA ALA A 5 -26.64 26.39 -21.61
C ALA A 5 -25.93 25.09 -21.97
N CYS A 6 -25.82 24.74 -23.26
CA CYS A 6 -25.06 23.56 -23.71
C CYS A 6 -23.56 23.68 -23.40
N TYR A 7 -22.95 24.86 -23.62
CA TYR A 7 -21.54 25.09 -23.26
C TYR A 7 -21.30 24.99 -21.76
N LEU A 8 -22.19 25.55 -20.94
CA LEU A 8 -22.11 25.45 -19.49
C LEU A 8 -22.25 24.00 -19.03
N LEU A 9 -23.17 23.24 -19.61
CA LEU A 9 -23.38 21.83 -19.30
C LEU A 9 -22.16 20.98 -19.67
N LEU A 10 -21.57 21.19 -20.84
CA LEU A 10 -20.33 20.54 -21.28
C LEU A 10 -19.16 20.86 -20.34
N LEU A 11 -19.04 22.12 -19.90
CA LEU A 11 -18.00 22.53 -18.96
C LEU A 11 -18.16 21.81 -17.62
N ILE A 12 -19.39 21.70 -17.10
CA ILE A 12 -19.68 20.99 -15.85
C ILE A 12 -19.37 19.49 -15.99
N CYS A 13 -19.78 18.86 -17.10
CA CYS A 13 -19.47 17.45 -17.36
C CYS A 13 -17.97 17.17 -17.45
N PHE A 14 -17.17 18.13 -17.95
CA PHE A 14 -15.71 18.00 -17.99
C PHE A 14 -15.09 17.94 -16.59
N PHE A 15 -15.62 18.70 -15.62
CA PHE A 15 -15.15 18.67 -14.24
C PHE A 15 -15.67 17.49 -13.41
N CYS A 16 -16.64 16.72 -13.91
CA CYS A 16 -17.13 15.51 -13.23
C CYS A 16 -16.20 14.30 -13.37
N VAL A 17 -15.15 14.38 -14.19
CA VAL A 17 -14.20 13.27 -14.37
C VAL A 17 -13.15 13.33 -13.25
N ALA A 18 -13.43 12.65 -12.13
CA ALA A 18 -12.44 12.42 -11.08
C ALA A 18 -11.61 11.18 -11.42
N LEU A 19 -10.28 11.34 -11.51
CA LEU A 19 -9.35 10.20 -11.59
C LEU A 19 -9.14 9.63 -10.18
N PRO A 20 -8.98 8.29 -10.04
CA PRO A 20 -8.62 7.70 -8.76
C PRO A 20 -7.27 8.25 -8.30
N ALA A 21 -7.23 8.80 -7.09
CA ALA A 21 -5.99 9.16 -6.43
C ALA A 21 -5.41 7.90 -5.79
N GLU A 22 -4.32 7.39 -6.36
CA GLU A 22 -3.51 6.33 -5.74
C GLU A 22 -2.78 6.92 -4.52
N ALA A 23 -3.38 6.80 -3.35
CA ALA A 23 -2.76 7.20 -2.10
C ALA A 23 -2.06 6.00 -1.45
N SER A 24 -0.72 6.02 -1.44
CA SER A 24 0.04 5.05 -0.64
C SER A 24 -0.20 5.29 0.84
N VAL A 25 -0.40 4.21 1.60
CA VAL A 25 -0.55 4.33 3.06
C VAL A 25 0.84 4.43 3.68
N CYS A 26 1.17 5.62 4.15
CA CYS A 26 2.44 5.92 4.81
C CYS A 26 2.26 6.06 6.32
N ARG A 27 3.25 5.56 7.07
CA ARG A 27 3.37 5.74 8.52
C ARG A 27 4.83 5.97 8.88
N ASN A 28 5.06 6.86 9.84
CA ASN A 28 6.35 6.92 10.50
C ASN A 28 6.45 5.73 11.47
N TYR A 29 7.45 4.87 11.28
CA TYR A 29 7.70 3.71 12.11
C TYR A 29 9.18 3.72 12.50
N GLN A 30 9.44 3.81 13.81
CA GLN A 30 10.80 3.85 14.38
C GLN A 30 11.69 4.94 13.76
N GLY A 31 11.13 6.11 13.47
CA GLY A 31 11.86 7.26 12.94
C GLY A 31 12.07 7.25 11.42
N ARG A 32 11.62 6.20 10.73
CA ARG A 32 11.63 6.10 9.26
C ARG A 32 10.23 6.19 8.69
N GLU A 33 10.11 6.79 7.51
CA GLU A 33 8.85 6.78 6.78
C GLU A 33 8.72 5.46 6.02
N ILE A 34 7.64 4.72 6.28
CA ILE A 34 7.35 3.47 5.59
C ILE A 34 6.00 3.60 4.90
N CYS A 35 6.00 3.43 3.58
CA CYS A 35 4.81 3.47 2.75
C CYS A 35 4.56 2.09 2.12
N ILE A 36 3.30 1.68 2.08
CA ILE A 36 2.89 0.51 1.28
C ILE A 36 2.64 0.98 -0.15
N VAL A 37 3.45 0.46 -1.08
CA VAL A 37 3.32 0.72 -2.53
C VAL A 37 2.36 -0.28 -3.16
N ASP A 38 2.49 -1.56 -2.82
CA ASP A 38 1.56 -2.62 -3.21
C ASP A 38 1.44 -3.63 -2.07
N ILE A 39 0.23 -4.13 -1.84
CA ILE A 39 -0.05 -5.17 -0.84
C ILE A 39 -1.11 -6.13 -1.34
N LYS A 40 -0.76 -7.42 -1.39
CA LYS A 40 -1.66 -8.49 -1.80
C LYS A 40 -1.68 -9.58 -0.76
N ARG A 41 -2.85 -9.82 -0.17
CA ARG A 41 -3.07 -10.94 0.75
C ARG A 41 -3.25 -12.23 -0.02
N SER A 42 -2.63 -13.32 0.44
CA SER A 42 -2.82 -14.66 -0.13
C SER A 42 -4.23 -15.18 0.11
N ALA A 43 -4.83 -15.83 -0.90
CA ALA A 43 -6.14 -16.46 -0.78
C ALA A 43 -6.08 -17.79 0.00
N LYS A 44 -4.97 -18.53 -0.11
CA LYS A 44 -4.77 -19.82 0.57
C LYS A 44 -4.36 -19.63 2.03
N ASN A 45 -3.46 -18.68 2.28
CA ASN A 45 -2.91 -18.40 3.60
C ASN A 45 -3.23 -16.94 3.96
N TYR A 46 -4.36 -16.70 4.63
CA TYR A 46 -4.81 -15.31 4.90
C TYR A 46 -3.85 -14.51 5.80
N TRP A 47 -2.90 -15.16 6.46
CA TRP A 47 -1.83 -14.53 7.25
C TRP A 47 -0.60 -14.16 6.42
N GLU A 48 -0.56 -14.49 5.13
CA GLU A 48 0.55 -14.16 4.23
C GLU A 48 0.21 -12.96 3.34
N TYR A 49 1.15 -12.02 3.29
CA TYR A 49 1.05 -10.80 2.51
C TYR A 49 2.26 -10.65 1.60
N ARG A 50 2.03 -10.45 0.31
CA ARG A 50 3.05 -10.06 -0.67
C ARG A 50 3.04 -8.55 -0.74
N VAL A 51 4.17 -7.91 -0.40
CA VAL A 51 4.22 -6.47 -0.17
C VAL A 51 5.42 -5.87 -0.89
N ILE A 52 5.18 -4.71 -1.51
CA ILE A 52 6.22 -3.80 -1.96
C ILE A 52 6.14 -2.56 -1.06
N LEU A 53 7.21 -2.30 -0.33
CA LEU A 53 7.32 -1.13 0.55
C LEU A 53 8.16 -0.04 -0.11
N SER A 54 8.00 1.19 0.37
CA SER A 54 8.97 2.26 0.22
C SER A 54 9.43 2.67 1.62
N VAL A 55 10.74 2.75 1.83
CA VAL A 55 11.35 3.18 3.10
C VAL A 55 12.12 4.45 2.82
N ASP A 56 11.74 5.54 3.47
CA ASP A 56 12.32 6.89 3.28
C ASP A 56 12.36 7.29 1.78
N GLY A 57 11.28 6.98 1.05
CA GLY A 57 11.14 7.25 -0.38
C GLY A 57 11.80 6.21 -1.31
N VAL A 58 12.56 5.26 -0.78
CA VAL A 58 13.25 4.22 -1.57
C VAL A 58 12.40 2.95 -1.64
N LYS A 59 11.96 2.60 -2.85
CA LYS A 59 11.18 1.40 -3.14
C LYS A 59 12.02 0.14 -2.89
N GLN A 60 11.48 -0.75 -2.06
CA GLN A 60 12.07 -2.03 -1.69
C GLN A 60 11.60 -3.13 -2.65
N PRO A 61 12.35 -4.25 -2.75
CA PRO A 61 11.91 -5.42 -3.49
C PRO A 61 10.60 -6.03 -2.96
N LEU A 62 9.99 -6.89 -3.76
CA LEU A 62 8.83 -7.68 -3.33
C LEU A 62 9.24 -8.66 -2.22
N GLU A 63 8.54 -8.61 -1.11
CA GLU A 63 8.78 -9.49 0.04
C GLU A 63 7.48 -10.14 0.50
N VAL A 64 7.59 -11.34 1.09
CA VAL A 64 6.44 -12.07 1.65
C VAL A 64 6.49 -11.99 3.17
N TYR A 65 5.47 -11.39 3.78
CA TYR A 65 5.33 -11.28 5.22
C TYR A 65 4.34 -12.32 5.73
N ASN A 66 4.78 -13.16 6.65
CA ASN A 66 3.95 -14.13 7.36
C ASN A 66 3.62 -13.59 8.76
N CYS A 67 2.38 -13.15 8.92
CA CYS A 67 1.88 -12.55 10.15
C CYS A 67 1.49 -13.54 11.23
N ARG A 68 1.53 -14.85 10.95
CA ARG A 68 1.30 -15.90 11.94
C ARG A 68 2.60 -16.30 12.63
N SER A 69 3.69 -16.40 11.87
CA SER A 69 5.02 -16.76 12.39
C SER A 69 5.91 -15.54 12.64
N HIS A 70 5.44 -14.32 12.34
CA HIS A 70 6.22 -13.08 12.44
C HIS A 70 7.57 -13.19 11.70
N SER A 71 7.50 -13.58 10.43
CA SER A 71 8.68 -13.74 9.56
C SER A 71 8.49 -13.12 8.18
N THR A 72 9.58 -12.73 7.54
CA THR A 72 9.64 -12.20 6.18
C THR A 72 10.47 -13.13 5.31
N VAL A 73 10.02 -13.40 4.10
CA VAL A 73 10.78 -14.05 3.04
C VAL A 73 11.20 -12.98 2.04
N LYS A 74 12.52 -12.81 1.90
CA LYS A 74 13.14 -11.89 0.94
C LYS A 74 13.09 -12.48 -0.47
N GLN A 75 13.39 -11.66 -1.48
CA GLN A 75 13.33 -12.08 -2.89
C GLN A 75 14.30 -13.22 -3.22
N ASP A 76 15.41 -13.32 -2.52
CA ASP A 76 16.41 -14.40 -2.61
C ASP A 76 15.99 -15.69 -1.90
N GLY A 77 14.81 -15.72 -1.27
CA GLY A 77 14.31 -16.84 -0.48
C GLY A 77 14.79 -16.85 0.96
N THR A 78 15.64 -15.89 1.38
CA THR A 78 16.10 -15.79 2.76
C THR A 78 14.92 -15.50 3.69
N VAL A 79 14.79 -16.31 4.74
CA VAL A 79 13.76 -16.15 5.77
C VAL A 79 14.36 -15.44 6.98
N LEU A 80 13.76 -14.33 7.37
CA LEU A 80 14.17 -13.55 8.53
C LEU A 80 13.00 -13.41 9.49
N ALA A 81 13.25 -13.59 10.79
CA ALA A 81 12.28 -13.22 11.81
C ALA A 81 12.07 -11.69 11.81
N PHE A 82 10.92 -11.23 12.28
CA PHE A 82 10.73 -9.81 12.55
C PHE A 82 11.72 -9.38 13.64
N GLY A 83 12.73 -8.62 13.24
CA GLY A 83 13.69 -8.00 14.16
C GLY A 83 13.26 -6.61 14.58
N GLN A 84 14.09 -5.96 15.41
CA GLN A 84 14.02 -4.52 15.63
C GLN A 84 14.19 -3.81 14.27
N ASN A 85 13.29 -2.90 13.91
CA ASN A 85 13.24 -2.20 12.61
C ASN A 85 12.70 -3.01 11.42
N ASN A 86 12.07 -4.18 11.62
CA ASN A 86 11.36 -4.85 10.54
C ASN A 86 9.95 -4.23 10.32
N PRO A 87 9.60 -3.80 9.10
CA PRO A 87 8.27 -3.25 8.79
C PRO A 87 7.12 -4.27 8.88
N GLY A 88 7.41 -5.53 9.18
CA GLY A 88 6.44 -6.63 9.24
C GLY A 88 5.29 -6.37 10.21
N GLU A 89 5.57 -5.79 11.38
CA GLU A 89 4.53 -5.40 12.34
C GLU A 89 3.59 -4.31 11.79
N PHE A 90 4.10 -3.43 10.93
CA PHE A 90 3.29 -2.44 10.24
C PHE A 90 2.42 -3.10 9.16
N VAL A 91 3.01 -3.97 8.33
CA VAL A 91 2.30 -4.74 7.30
C VAL A 91 1.17 -5.59 7.91
N CYS A 92 1.45 -6.33 8.98
CA CYS A 92 0.49 -7.25 9.59
C CYS A 92 -0.71 -6.56 10.24
N ARG A 93 -0.56 -5.28 10.60
CA ARG A 93 -1.65 -4.46 11.14
C ARG A 93 -2.42 -3.69 10.08
N PHE A 94 -2.01 -3.73 8.82
CA PHE A 94 -2.60 -2.92 7.75
C PHE A 94 -4.12 -3.10 7.61
N PHE A 95 -4.59 -4.35 7.59
CA PHE A 95 -6.02 -4.68 7.51
C PHE A 95 -6.70 -4.80 8.87
N ASN A 96 -5.97 -4.67 9.98
CA ASN A 96 -6.50 -4.90 11.32
C ASN A 96 -7.10 -3.62 11.95
N ARG A 97 -7.72 -2.75 11.13
CA ARG A 97 -8.41 -1.56 11.65
C ARG A 97 -9.73 -1.98 12.27
N LYS A 98 -9.81 -1.94 13.60
CA LYS A 98 -11.08 -1.76 14.33
C LYS A 98 -11.44 -0.28 14.33
#